data_AF-A0A3D8QX86-F1
#
_entry.id   AF-A0A3D8QX86-F1
#
_cell.length_a   1.000
_cell.length_b   1.000
_cell.length_c   1.000
_cell.angle_alpha   90.00
_cell.angle_beta   90.00
_cell.angle_gamma   90.00
#
_symmetry.space_group_name_H-M   'P 1'
#
loop_
_entity.id
_entity.type
_entity.pdbx_description
1 polymer ?
#
loop_
_entity_poly.entity_id
_entity_poly.type
_entity_poly.pdbx_seq_one_letter_code
_entity_poly.pdbx_strand_id
1 'polypeptide(L)'
;MPTARLGIEPGSSPLFKVPFDKNRVSMTAYPHSDDPYDVRLVCRWINLRSEAVRSCYGVHELCVKRSGSSLLLRHDSTRRDRAATWVALFFQTWEKMVLFHCTFVSLKARSPYTFAMHPDDYRLGNERRLFRERIVDDGYAHYLSVFRDERTRALRLQATVCEGELRKCPVWTAFVTYQSESVDWLVHKDRYRVWIMDIHLYVFCDSYQEDHQRRQYGAFEIHFLEREAVYRFEDTFYPAPSSPGSSISGSEPAH
;
A
#
# COMPACT_ATOMS: atom_id res chain seq x y z
N MET A 1 24.87 -11.21 -21.07
CA MET A 1 24.94 -9.72 -21.13
C MET A 1 24.97 -9.20 -19.70
N PRO A 2 26.11 -8.67 -19.23
CA PRO A 2 26.36 -8.47 -17.80
C PRO A 2 25.60 -7.26 -17.26
N THR A 3 25.15 -7.36 -16.02
CA THR A 3 24.50 -6.35 -15.16
C THR A 3 25.13 -4.95 -15.21
N ALA A 4 26.42 -4.84 -15.56
CA ALA A 4 27.17 -3.59 -15.68
C ALA A 4 26.53 -2.53 -16.60
N ARG A 5 25.83 -2.92 -17.68
CA ARG A 5 25.17 -1.94 -18.59
C ARG A 5 23.88 -1.34 -18.03
N LEU A 6 23.33 -1.91 -16.97
CA LEU A 6 22.11 -1.44 -16.31
C LEU A 6 22.42 -0.63 -15.06
N GLY A 7 23.71 -0.34 -14.81
CA GLY A 7 24.15 0.28 -13.58
C GLY A 7 23.82 -0.58 -12.36
N ILE A 8 23.84 -1.91 -12.46
CA ILE A 8 23.68 -2.80 -11.29
C ILE A 8 25.07 -3.32 -10.97
N GLU A 9 25.49 -3.16 -9.72
CA GLU A 9 26.82 -3.60 -9.30
C GLU A 9 26.97 -5.11 -9.44
N PRO A 10 28.14 -5.60 -9.88
CA PRO A 10 28.40 -7.04 -9.93
C PRO A 10 28.31 -7.65 -8.53
N GLY A 11 27.39 -8.58 -8.32
CA GLY A 11 27.21 -9.28 -7.04
C GLY A 11 26.00 -8.82 -6.22
N SER A 12 25.31 -7.74 -6.62
CA SER A 12 24.09 -7.30 -5.92
C SER A 12 22.99 -8.36 -5.95
N SER A 13 22.48 -8.72 -4.78
CA SER A 13 21.30 -9.58 -4.65
C SER A 13 20.01 -8.77 -4.85
N PRO A 14 19.02 -9.31 -5.56
CA PRO A 14 17.73 -8.62 -5.71
C PRO A 14 17.01 -8.52 -4.37
N LEU A 15 16.40 -7.37 -4.09
CA LEU A 15 15.51 -7.19 -2.93
C LEU A 15 14.24 -8.02 -3.09
N PHE A 16 13.67 -7.99 -4.30
CA PHE A 16 12.55 -8.83 -4.68
C PHE A 16 12.49 -9.01 -6.20
N LYS A 17 11.78 -10.06 -6.62
CA LYS A 17 11.43 -10.31 -8.02
C LYS A 17 9.96 -10.66 -8.14
N VAL A 18 9.22 -9.92 -8.95
CA VAL A 18 7.82 -10.19 -9.28
C VAL A 18 7.74 -10.69 -10.73
N PRO A 19 7.45 -11.99 -10.95
CA PRO A 19 7.22 -12.52 -12.28
C PRO A 19 5.80 -12.21 -12.76
N PHE A 20 5.67 -11.97 -14.06
CA PHE A 20 4.43 -11.77 -14.79
C PHE A 20 4.41 -12.69 -16.01
N ASP A 21 3.21 -13.05 -16.48
CA ASP A 21 3.02 -13.87 -17.69
C ASP A 21 3.92 -15.13 -17.73
N LYS A 22 3.77 -16.01 -16.74
CA LYS A 22 4.60 -17.23 -16.60
C LYS A 22 6.12 -16.95 -16.66
N ASN A 23 6.55 -15.83 -16.06
CA ASN A 23 7.93 -15.36 -16.05
C ASN A 23 8.47 -15.00 -17.45
N ARG A 24 7.60 -14.71 -18.43
CA ARG A 24 8.00 -14.05 -19.68
C ARG A 24 8.35 -12.59 -19.45
N VAL A 25 7.69 -11.96 -18.48
CA VAL A 25 8.00 -10.62 -17.98
C VAL A 25 8.36 -10.75 -16.49
N SER A 26 9.29 -9.94 -16.01
CA SER A 26 9.60 -9.86 -14.58
C SER A 26 10.07 -8.48 -14.20
N MET A 27 9.55 -7.95 -13.11
CA MET A 27 10.08 -6.76 -12.45
C MET A 27 10.99 -7.20 -11.30
N THR A 28 12.20 -6.66 -11.22
CA THR A 28 13.15 -6.98 -10.15
C THR A 28 13.73 -5.70 -9.57
N ALA A 29 13.77 -5.60 -8.25
CA ALA A 29 14.41 -4.48 -7.56
C ALA A 29 15.82 -4.88 -7.12
N TYR A 30 16.80 -4.01 -7.38
CA TYR A 30 18.18 -4.18 -6.95
C TYR A 30 18.66 -2.94 -6.19
N PRO A 31 19.42 -3.12 -5.09
CA PRO A 31 20.21 -2.02 -4.57
C PRO A 31 21.27 -1.64 -5.61
N HIS A 32 21.47 -0.34 -5.82
CA HIS A 32 22.43 0.19 -6.77
C HIS A 32 23.79 0.49 -6.12
N SER A 33 23.79 0.85 -4.84
CA SER A 33 24.97 1.18 -4.05
C SER A 33 24.87 0.56 -2.65
N ASP A 34 25.85 0.86 -1.77
CA ASP A 34 25.81 0.48 -0.35
C ASP A 34 24.60 1.09 0.40
N ASP A 35 23.96 2.13 -0.17
CA ASP A 35 22.70 2.65 0.36
C ASP A 35 21.54 1.70 0.01
N PRO A 36 20.87 1.08 1.01
CA PRO A 36 19.78 0.13 0.78
C PRO A 36 18.55 0.76 0.11
N TYR A 37 18.44 2.08 0.10
CA TYR A 37 17.32 2.82 -0.49
C TYR A 37 17.63 3.42 -1.86
N ASP A 38 18.88 3.35 -2.33
CA ASP A 38 19.22 3.61 -3.73
C ASP A 38 18.85 2.39 -4.59
N VAL A 39 17.57 2.29 -4.92
CA VAL A 39 17.01 1.11 -5.59
C VAL A 39 16.72 1.38 -7.07
N ARG A 40 17.16 0.44 -7.91
CA ARG A 40 16.83 0.37 -9.33
C ARG A 40 15.80 -0.73 -9.60
N LEU A 41 14.76 -0.38 -10.35
CA LEU A 41 13.82 -1.33 -10.91
C LEU A 41 14.26 -1.78 -12.28
N VAL A 42 14.30 -3.09 -12.49
CA VAL A 42 14.69 -3.74 -13.74
C VAL A 42 13.50 -4.50 -14.29
N CYS A 43 12.98 -4.03 -15.41
CA CYS A 43 12.00 -4.76 -16.19
C CYS A 43 12.72 -5.66 -17.20
N ARG A 44 12.50 -6.96 -17.13
CA ARG A 44 12.99 -7.94 -18.11
C ARG A 44 11.81 -8.58 -18.82
N TRP A 45 11.86 -8.68 -20.14
CA TRP A 45 10.87 -9.41 -20.93
C TRP A 45 11.50 -10.24 -22.05
N ILE A 46 10.76 -11.22 -22.55
CA ILE A 46 11.12 -12.00 -23.75
C ILE A 46 10.50 -11.33 -24.97
N ASN A 47 11.33 -10.88 -25.92
CA ASN A 47 10.86 -10.25 -27.16
C ASN A 47 10.32 -11.30 -28.17
N LEU A 48 9.85 -10.83 -29.33
CA LEU A 48 9.32 -11.71 -30.40
C LEU A 48 10.38 -12.66 -30.99
N ARG A 49 11.68 -12.39 -30.78
CA ARG A 49 12.80 -13.23 -31.19
C ARG A 49 13.23 -14.22 -30.10
N SER A 50 12.44 -14.36 -29.03
CA SER A 50 12.75 -15.16 -27.85
C SER A 50 14.01 -14.73 -27.07
N GLU A 51 14.44 -13.48 -27.22
CA GLU A 51 15.60 -12.92 -26.52
C GLU A 51 15.15 -12.17 -25.26
N ALA A 52 15.95 -12.30 -24.19
CA ALA A 52 15.72 -11.59 -22.95
C ALA A 52 16.23 -10.14 -23.03
N VAL A 53 15.28 -9.20 -23.18
CA VAL A 53 15.53 -7.76 -23.16
C VAL A 53 15.34 -7.22 -21.75
N ARG A 54 16.05 -6.14 -21.42
CA ARG A 54 16.00 -5.47 -20.12
C ARG A 54 15.93 -3.96 -20.30
N SER A 55 15.24 -3.29 -19.38
CA SER A 55 15.22 -1.84 -19.19
C SER A 55 15.23 -1.56 -17.69
N CYS A 56 15.86 -0.46 -17.27
CA CYS A 56 15.99 -0.12 -15.85
C CYS A 56 15.86 1.38 -15.59
N TYR A 57 15.33 1.71 -14.43
CA TYR A 57 15.28 3.07 -13.87
C TYR A 57 15.43 3.02 -12.35
N GLY A 58 16.00 4.07 -11.76
CA GLY A 58 15.91 4.32 -10.33
C GLY A 58 14.46 4.53 -9.91
N VAL A 59 14.10 4.06 -8.72
CA VAL A 59 12.74 4.26 -8.18
C VAL A 59 12.39 5.74 -8.08
N HIS A 60 13.38 6.60 -7.77
CA HIS A 60 13.22 8.05 -7.68
C HIS A 60 12.85 8.72 -9.02
N GLU A 61 13.18 8.10 -10.16
CA GLU A 61 12.92 8.62 -11.51
C GLU A 61 11.49 8.31 -12.00
N LEU A 62 10.71 7.55 -11.22
CA LEU A 62 9.43 7.00 -11.66
C LEU A 62 8.27 7.53 -10.81
N CYS A 63 7.10 7.68 -11.43
CA CYS A 63 5.82 7.85 -10.75
C CYS A 63 4.93 6.63 -10.97
N VAL A 64 4.05 6.34 -10.02
CA VAL A 64 3.13 5.20 -10.06
C VAL A 64 1.68 5.68 -10.12
N LYS A 65 0.89 5.09 -11.01
CA LYS A 65 -0.57 5.30 -11.04
C LYS A 65 -1.28 3.99 -11.32
N ARG A 66 -2.35 3.74 -10.58
CA ARG A 66 -3.26 2.63 -10.87
C ARG A 66 -4.15 2.91 -12.08
N SER A 67 -4.36 1.90 -12.90
CA SER A 67 -5.41 1.85 -13.92
C SER A 67 -6.05 0.45 -13.92
N GLY A 68 -7.27 0.33 -13.37
CA GLY A 68 -7.95 -0.96 -13.23
C GLY A 68 -7.20 -1.92 -12.30
N SER A 69 -6.75 -3.06 -12.84
CA SER A 69 -5.91 -4.06 -12.16
C SER A 69 -4.41 -3.91 -12.44
N SER A 70 -4.01 -2.76 -13.02
CA SER A 70 -2.62 -2.50 -13.39
C SER A 70 -2.02 -1.32 -12.64
N LEU A 71 -0.69 -1.35 -12.47
CA LEU A 71 0.11 -0.20 -12.10
C LEU A 71 0.91 0.26 -13.31
N LEU A 72 0.78 1.53 -13.64
CA LEU A 72 1.54 2.22 -14.67
C LEU A 72 2.70 2.92 -13.98
N LEU A 73 3.93 2.50 -14.31
CA LEU A 73 5.14 3.23 -13.96
C LEU A 73 5.51 4.14 -15.13
N ARG A 74 5.70 5.42 -14.84
CA ARG A 74 6.07 6.42 -15.84
C ARG A 74 7.30 7.17 -15.38
N HIS A 75 8.09 7.64 -16.33
CA HIS A 75 9.19 8.54 -16.00
C HIS A 75 8.64 9.86 -15.45
N ASP A 76 9.19 10.32 -14.33
CA ASP A 76 8.90 11.61 -13.74
C ASP A 76 9.58 12.72 -14.57
N SER A 77 9.02 13.02 -15.74
CA SER A 77 9.39 14.24 -16.43
C SER A 77 8.64 15.39 -15.76
N THR A 78 9.33 16.18 -14.95
CA THR A 78 8.91 17.44 -14.31
C THR A 78 8.30 18.49 -15.27
N ARG A 79 8.06 18.16 -16.55
CA ARG A 79 7.86 19.10 -17.64
C ARG A 79 6.78 18.80 -18.67
N ARG A 80 5.90 17.80 -18.52
CA ARG A 80 4.70 17.72 -19.39
C ARG A 80 3.71 16.63 -19.00
N ASP A 81 2.45 16.89 -19.29
CA ASP A 81 1.26 16.02 -19.29
C ASP A 81 1.36 14.81 -20.26
N ARG A 82 2.59 14.39 -20.59
CA ARG A 82 2.94 13.32 -21.53
C ARG A 82 4.13 12.49 -21.01
N ALA A 83 4.19 12.24 -19.70
CA ALA A 83 5.13 11.25 -19.17
C ALA A 83 4.89 9.90 -19.86
N ALA A 84 5.84 9.45 -20.67
CA ALA A 84 5.74 8.18 -21.38
C ALA A 84 5.69 7.03 -20.37
N THR A 85 4.70 6.15 -20.53
CA THR A 85 4.61 4.93 -19.72
C THR A 85 5.83 4.07 -19.99
N TRP A 86 6.60 3.78 -18.93
CA TRP A 86 7.73 2.86 -19.01
C TRP A 86 7.23 1.41 -19.02
N VAL A 87 6.35 1.07 -18.08
CA VAL A 87 5.77 -0.28 -18.00
C VAL A 87 4.37 -0.24 -17.39
N ALA A 88 3.51 -1.13 -17.89
CA ALA A 88 2.21 -1.43 -17.30
C ALA A 88 2.25 -2.85 -16.71
N LEU A 89 2.14 -2.96 -15.39
CA LEU A 89 2.17 -4.23 -14.67
C LEU A 89 0.75 -4.65 -14.33
N PHE A 90 0.27 -5.75 -14.91
CA PHE A 90 -1.07 -6.29 -14.66
C PHE A 90 -1.01 -7.32 -13.53
N PHE A 91 -1.75 -7.05 -12.46
CA PHE A 91 -1.78 -7.91 -11.28
C PHE A 91 -2.99 -8.83 -11.31
N GLN A 92 -2.77 -10.09 -10.98
CA GLN A 92 -3.84 -11.09 -10.89
C GLN A 92 -4.77 -10.83 -9.71
N THR A 93 -4.23 -10.31 -8.60
CA THR A 93 -4.99 -10.01 -7.38
C THR A 93 -4.74 -8.58 -6.94
N TRP A 94 -5.72 -7.99 -6.24
CA TRP A 94 -5.63 -6.63 -5.73
C TRP A 94 -4.57 -6.51 -4.64
N GLU A 95 -4.42 -7.54 -3.81
CA GLU A 95 -3.42 -7.61 -2.74
C GLU A 95 -2.00 -7.47 -3.31
N LYS A 96 -1.66 -8.24 -4.36
CA LYS A 96 -0.33 -8.16 -4.99
C LYS A 96 -0.04 -6.77 -5.56
N MET A 97 -1.07 -6.11 -6.10
CA MET A 97 -0.95 -4.74 -6.59
C MET A 97 -0.71 -3.74 -5.45
N VAL A 98 -1.47 -3.86 -4.35
CA VAL A 98 -1.29 -3.04 -3.14
C VAL A 98 0.11 -3.21 -2.58
N LEU A 99 0.59 -4.45 -2.44
CA LEU A 99 1.93 -4.75 -1.92
C LEU A 99 3.01 -4.15 -2.79
N PHE A 100 2.92 -4.31 -4.11
CA PHE A 100 3.87 -3.69 -5.03
C PHE A 100 3.85 -2.16 -4.91
N HIS A 101 2.66 -1.55 -4.86
CA HIS A 101 2.50 -0.11 -4.71
C HIS A 101 3.12 0.40 -3.40
N CYS A 102 2.79 -0.22 -2.26
CA CYS A 102 3.33 0.19 -0.97
C CYS A 102 4.86 0.03 -0.93
N THR A 103 5.39 -1.06 -1.48
CA THR A 103 6.84 -1.28 -1.62
C THR A 103 7.47 -0.16 -2.47
N PHE A 104 6.88 0.15 -3.62
CA PHE A 104 7.37 1.23 -4.49
C PHE A 104 7.41 2.58 -3.76
N VAL A 105 6.32 2.95 -3.08
CA VAL A 105 6.24 4.21 -2.33
C VAL A 105 7.26 4.25 -1.20
N SER A 106 7.43 3.15 -0.47
CA SER A 106 8.39 3.06 0.63
C SER A 106 9.84 3.19 0.18
N LEU A 107 10.17 2.60 -0.97
CA LEU A 107 11.49 2.73 -1.59
C LEU A 107 11.71 4.15 -2.14
N LYS A 108 10.72 4.71 -2.85
CA LYS A 108 10.81 6.06 -3.40
C LYS A 108 10.98 7.11 -2.30
N ALA A 109 10.15 7.06 -1.26
CA ALA A 109 10.17 8.04 -0.18
C ALA A 109 11.49 8.05 0.62
N ARG A 110 12.21 6.92 0.66
CA ARG A 110 13.50 6.78 1.38
C ARG A 110 14.72 6.96 0.48
N SER A 111 14.54 7.03 -0.83
CA SER A 111 15.65 7.19 -1.75
C SER A 111 16.33 8.55 -1.54
N PRO A 112 17.66 8.61 -1.39
CA PRO A 112 18.40 9.86 -1.19
C PRO A 112 18.26 10.83 -2.38
N TYR A 113 17.90 10.31 -3.55
CA TYR A 113 17.71 11.08 -4.78
C TYR A 113 16.27 11.56 -4.99
N THR A 114 15.34 11.24 -4.09
CA THR A 114 13.96 11.70 -4.20
C THR A 114 13.82 13.10 -3.61
N PHE A 115 13.88 14.10 -4.49
CA PHE A 115 13.72 15.51 -4.10
C PHE A 115 12.30 15.82 -3.58
N ALA A 116 11.27 15.29 -4.25
CA ALA A 116 9.89 15.46 -3.84
C ALA A 116 9.02 14.28 -4.29
N MET A 117 8.19 13.78 -3.37
CA MET A 117 7.18 12.78 -3.69
C MET A 117 5.92 13.45 -4.25
N HIS A 118 5.45 13.00 -5.42
CA HIS A 118 4.20 13.48 -5.96
C HIS A 118 3.01 13.00 -5.10
N PRO A 119 2.01 13.83 -4.77
CA PRO A 119 0.89 13.43 -3.91
C PRO A 119 0.12 12.19 -4.39
N ASP A 120 0.07 11.98 -5.71
CA ASP A 120 -0.59 10.81 -6.31
C ASP A 120 0.22 9.52 -6.16
N ASP A 121 1.55 9.58 -5.98
CA ASP A 121 2.34 8.37 -5.72
C ASP A 121 1.94 7.74 -4.38
N TYR A 122 1.55 8.54 -3.39
CA TYR A 122 1.06 8.02 -2.10
C TYR A 122 -0.32 7.37 -2.18
N ARG A 123 -1.07 7.59 -3.27
CA ARG A 123 -2.46 7.19 -3.39
C ARG A 123 -2.60 6.06 -4.38
N LEU A 124 -2.97 4.89 -3.89
CA LEU A 124 -3.46 3.86 -4.77
C LEU A 124 -4.87 4.24 -5.24
N GLY A 125 -5.02 4.53 -6.54
CA GLY A 125 -6.31 4.90 -7.12
C GLY A 125 -7.39 3.83 -6.92
N ASN A 126 -8.65 4.21 -7.15
CA ASN A 126 -9.82 3.32 -7.04
C ASN A 126 -9.95 2.64 -5.65
N GLU A 127 -9.47 3.32 -4.61
CA GLU A 127 -9.70 2.96 -3.22
C GLU A 127 -10.35 4.13 -2.49
N ARG A 128 -11.42 3.85 -1.75
CA ARG A 128 -12.05 4.81 -0.87
C ARG A 128 -11.50 4.63 0.54
N ARG A 129 -10.98 5.70 1.14
CA ARG A 129 -10.64 5.71 2.55
C ARG A 129 -11.92 5.85 3.38
N LEU A 130 -12.17 4.86 4.23
CA LEU A 130 -13.35 4.82 5.10
C LEU A 130 -13.07 5.41 6.47
N PHE A 131 -11.85 5.19 6.97
CA PHE A 131 -11.42 5.56 8.30
C PHE A 131 -10.00 6.11 8.26
N ARG A 132 -9.68 7.06 9.14
CA ARG A 132 -8.31 7.49 9.41
C ARG A 132 -8.19 8.11 10.79
N GLU A 133 -7.31 7.56 11.62
CA GLU A 133 -7.03 8.09 12.96
C GLU A 133 -5.57 7.92 13.36
N ARG A 134 -5.16 8.63 14.40
CA ARG A 134 -3.82 8.48 14.99
C ARG A 134 -3.79 7.30 15.95
N ILE A 135 -2.74 6.48 15.84
CA ILE A 135 -2.44 5.36 16.72
C ILE A 135 -1.02 5.49 17.27
N VAL A 136 -0.77 4.85 18.42
CA VAL A 136 0.57 4.53 18.90
C VAL A 136 0.87 3.10 18.48
N ASP A 137 1.91 2.92 17.68
CA ASP A 137 2.34 1.64 17.14
C ASP A 137 3.86 1.63 17.06
N ASP A 138 4.46 0.55 17.57
CA ASP A 138 5.89 0.40 17.83
C ASP A 138 6.54 1.59 18.60
N GLY A 139 5.80 2.20 19.53
CA GLY A 139 6.26 3.36 20.30
C GLY A 139 6.24 4.69 19.53
N TYR A 140 5.82 4.70 18.27
CA TYR A 140 5.72 5.89 17.43
C TYR A 140 4.27 6.24 17.11
N ALA A 141 4.02 7.51 16.81
CA ALA A 141 2.71 7.97 16.35
C ALA A 141 2.53 7.71 14.84
N HIS A 142 1.52 6.94 14.47
CA HIS A 142 1.18 6.60 13.09
C HIS A 142 -0.26 6.98 12.75
N TYR A 143 -0.53 7.21 11.46
CA TYR A 143 -1.90 7.27 10.97
C TYR A 143 -2.31 5.87 10.53
N LEU A 144 -3.32 5.32 11.20
CA LEU A 144 -4.02 4.14 10.74
C LEU A 144 -5.13 4.57 9.79
N SER A 145 -5.24 3.93 8.63
CA SER A 145 -6.35 4.13 7.69
C SER A 145 -6.96 2.80 7.27
N VAL A 146 -8.28 2.79 7.06
CA VAL A 146 -8.99 1.67 6.43
C VAL A 146 -9.39 2.09 5.02
N PHE A 147 -9.02 1.27 4.04
CA PHE A 147 -9.33 1.48 2.63
C PHE A 147 -10.25 0.37 2.14
N ARG A 148 -11.17 0.73 1.24
CA ARG A 148 -12.01 -0.19 0.48
C ARG A 148 -11.73 -0.06 -0.99
N ASP A 149 -11.37 -1.17 -1.64
CA ASP A 149 -11.24 -1.21 -3.10
C ASP A 149 -12.61 -1.05 -3.76
N GLU A 150 -12.71 -0.19 -4.76
CA GLU A 150 -14.01 0.11 -5.39
C GLU A 150 -14.57 -1.07 -6.16
N ARG A 151 -13.69 -1.88 -6.78
CA ARG A 151 -14.08 -2.98 -7.67
C ARG A 151 -14.34 -4.28 -6.90
N THR A 152 -13.43 -4.67 -6.02
CA THR A 152 -13.50 -5.92 -5.26
C THR A 152 -14.23 -5.78 -3.94
N ARG A 153 -14.42 -4.54 -3.46
CA ARG A 153 -14.98 -4.22 -2.13
C ARG A 153 -14.15 -4.72 -0.95
N ALA A 154 -12.98 -5.32 -1.23
CA ALA A 154 -12.05 -5.81 -0.21
C ALA A 154 -11.53 -4.66 0.65
N LEU A 155 -11.23 -4.97 1.91
CA LEU A 155 -10.77 -4.02 2.91
C LEU A 155 -9.30 -4.25 3.23
N ARG A 156 -8.56 -3.16 3.41
CA ARG A 156 -7.20 -3.20 3.95
C ARG A 156 -6.97 -2.11 4.97
N LEU A 157 -6.11 -2.43 5.93
CA LEU A 157 -5.57 -1.51 6.90
C LEU A 157 -4.19 -1.05 6.42
N GLN A 158 -3.82 0.17 6.77
CA GLN A 158 -2.49 0.69 6.50
C GLN A 158 -2.08 1.67 7.60
N ALA A 159 -0.91 1.43 8.20
CA ALA A 159 -0.22 2.41 9.00
C ALA A 159 0.73 3.24 8.13
N THR A 160 0.74 4.54 8.36
CA THR A 160 1.64 5.48 7.69
C THR A 160 2.31 6.41 8.69
N VAL A 161 3.51 6.88 8.36
CA VAL A 161 4.24 7.86 9.19
C VAL A 161 3.44 9.16 9.30
N CYS A 162 3.28 9.67 10.54
CA CYS A 162 2.52 10.89 10.80
C CYS A 162 3.24 12.17 10.37
N GLU A 163 4.51 12.28 10.70
CA GLU A 163 5.28 13.54 10.69
C GLU A 163 6.70 13.31 10.17
N GLY A 164 7.42 14.40 9.88
CA GLY A 164 8.77 14.35 9.32
C GLY A 164 8.81 14.09 7.81
N GLU A 165 10.01 13.81 7.31
CA GLU A 165 10.32 13.68 5.89
C GLU A 165 9.59 12.50 5.24
N LEU A 166 9.42 11.40 5.98
CA LEU A 166 8.73 10.19 5.51
C LEU A 166 7.21 10.25 5.70
N ARG A 167 6.62 11.40 6.01
CA ARG A 167 5.17 11.52 6.23
C ARG A 167 4.35 10.92 5.07
N LYS A 168 3.33 10.13 5.40
CA LYS A 168 2.49 9.30 4.50
C LYS A 168 3.17 8.05 3.92
N CYS A 169 4.45 7.83 4.18
CA CYS A 169 5.12 6.61 3.79
C CYS A 169 4.48 5.40 4.51
N PRO A 170 4.18 4.30 3.80
CA PRO A 170 3.69 3.07 4.42
C PRO A 170 4.70 2.50 5.42
N VAL A 171 4.22 2.17 6.62
CA VAL A 171 4.98 1.37 7.59
C VAL A 171 4.63 -0.10 7.41
N TRP A 172 3.33 -0.40 7.42
CA TRP A 172 2.81 -1.72 7.08
C TRP A 172 1.42 -1.60 6.44
N THR A 173 1.00 -2.67 5.76
CA THR A 173 -0.39 -2.85 5.31
C THR A 173 -0.85 -4.26 5.66
N ALA A 174 -2.14 -4.42 5.87
CA ALA A 174 -2.75 -5.71 6.16
C ALA A 174 -4.10 -5.84 5.48
N PHE A 175 -4.43 -7.04 5.05
CA PHE A 175 -5.70 -7.32 4.36
C PHE A 175 -6.70 -7.93 5.35
N VAL A 176 -7.94 -7.46 5.27
CA VAL A 176 -9.06 -8.13 5.94
C VAL A 176 -9.54 -9.23 5.00
N THR A 177 -9.38 -10.48 5.42
CA THR A 177 -9.67 -11.67 4.61
C THR A 177 -10.77 -12.49 5.28
N TYR A 178 -10.60 -13.81 5.41
CA TYR A 178 -11.60 -14.70 6.00
C TYR A 178 -11.83 -14.44 7.49
N GLN A 179 -10.87 -13.86 8.20
CA GLN A 179 -10.96 -13.68 9.65
C GLN A 179 -12.17 -12.83 10.05
N SER A 180 -12.61 -11.88 9.20
CA SER A 180 -13.77 -11.04 9.49
C SER A 180 -15.12 -11.76 9.51
N GLU A 181 -15.16 -13.04 9.12
CA GLU A 181 -16.37 -13.87 9.27
C GLU A 181 -16.62 -14.29 10.72
N SER A 182 -15.57 -14.34 11.54
CA SER A 182 -15.71 -14.59 12.99
C SER A 182 -16.13 -13.31 13.69
N VAL A 183 -17.14 -13.34 14.57
CA VAL A 183 -17.54 -12.17 15.35
C VAL A 183 -16.44 -11.68 16.31
N ASP A 184 -15.55 -12.57 16.71
CA ASP A 184 -14.46 -12.31 17.67
C ASP A 184 -13.16 -11.86 16.98
N TRP A 185 -13.17 -11.62 15.67
CA TRP A 185 -11.97 -11.19 14.95
C TRP A 185 -11.53 -9.77 15.32
N LEU A 186 -12.48 -8.93 15.73
CA LEU A 186 -12.26 -7.56 16.18
C LEU A 186 -12.84 -7.43 17.58
N VAL A 187 -11.97 -7.31 18.58
CA VAL A 187 -12.36 -7.31 20.00
C VAL A 187 -12.08 -5.95 20.63
N HIS A 188 -13.14 -5.27 21.05
CA HIS A 188 -13.05 -4.09 21.91
C HIS A 188 -12.37 -4.46 23.23
N LYS A 189 -11.31 -3.76 23.62
CA LYS A 189 -10.65 -3.98 24.92
C LYS A 189 -10.93 -2.86 25.90
N ASP A 190 -10.69 -1.63 25.49
CA ASP A 190 -10.97 -0.46 26.29
C ASP A 190 -11.19 0.77 25.40
N ARG A 191 -11.31 1.94 26.04
CA ARG A 191 -11.63 3.21 25.39
C ARG A 191 -10.60 3.66 24.33
N TYR A 192 -9.43 3.05 24.28
CA TYR A 192 -8.36 3.38 23.34
C TYR A 192 -7.85 2.17 22.57
N ARG A 193 -8.27 0.95 22.91
CA ARG A 193 -7.64 -0.27 22.39
C ARG A 193 -8.64 -1.25 21.78
N VAL A 194 -8.26 -1.76 20.62
CA VAL A 194 -8.92 -2.90 19.96
C VAL A 194 -7.88 -3.96 19.64
N TRP A 195 -8.30 -5.21 19.65
CA TRP A 195 -7.51 -6.33 19.15
C TRP A 195 -8.07 -6.83 17.84
N ILE A 196 -7.16 -7.15 16.92
CA ILE A 196 -7.50 -7.84 15.66
C ILE A 196 -6.86 -9.23 15.68
N MET A 197 -7.68 -10.26 15.55
CA MET A 197 -7.26 -11.66 15.49
C MET A 197 -6.85 -12.03 14.07
N ASP A 198 -5.87 -12.93 13.96
CA ASP A 198 -5.45 -13.57 12.70
C ASP A 198 -5.16 -12.61 11.54
N ILE A 199 -4.68 -11.40 11.86
CA ILE A 199 -4.26 -10.42 10.87
C ILE A 199 -2.77 -10.58 10.56
N HIS A 200 -2.44 -10.64 9.28
CA HIS A 200 -1.07 -10.70 8.80
C HIS A 200 -0.63 -9.33 8.27
N LEU A 201 0.48 -8.80 8.81
CA LEU A 201 1.06 -7.54 8.38
C LEU A 201 2.11 -7.77 7.29
N TYR A 202 2.12 -6.87 6.31
CA TYR A 202 3.20 -6.71 5.36
C TYR A 202 3.93 -5.42 5.68
N VAL A 203 5.14 -5.57 6.21
CA VAL A 203 5.97 -4.48 6.74
C VAL A 203 6.93 -3.97 5.67
N PHE A 204 7.12 -2.64 5.62
CA PHE A 204 7.97 -1.93 4.65
C PHE A 204 9.05 -1.06 5.32
N CYS A 205 9.35 -1.32 6.59
CA CYS A 205 10.32 -0.60 7.39
C CYS A 205 11.09 -1.61 8.26
N ASP A 206 12.41 -1.68 8.09
CA ASP A 206 13.24 -2.69 8.77
C ASP A 206 13.30 -2.50 10.29
N SER A 207 13.08 -1.27 10.75
CA SER A 207 13.08 -0.96 12.18
C SER A 207 11.78 -1.37 12.88
N TYR A 208 10.71 -1.70 12.16
CA TYR A 208 9.41 -1.97 12.75
C TYR A 208 9.38 -3.32 13.47
N GLN A 209 9.02 -3.31 14.75
CA GLN A 209 8.95 -4.50 15.59
C GLN A 209 7.49 -4.87 15.88
N GLU A 210 6.93 -5.73 15.02
CA GLU A 210 5.53 -6.19 15.13
C GLU A 210 5.22 -6.85 16.49
N ASP A 211 6.20 -7.51 17.09
CA ASP A 211 6.06 -8.19 18.38
C ASP A 211 5.63 -7.24 19.51
N HIS A 212 5.93 -5.94 19.41
CA HIS A 212 5.50 -4.94 20.39
C HIS A 212 3.98 -4.74 20.42
N GLN A 213 3.28 -5.10 19.34
CA GLN A 213 1.83 -5.01 19.21
C GLN A 213 1.15 -6.37 19.33
N ARG A 214 1.91 -7.47 19.22
CA ARG A 214 1.37 -8.82 19.43
C ARG A 214 1.05 -9.04 20.91
N ARG A 215 -0.10 -9.67 21.15
CA ARG A 215 -0.63 -10.02 22.48
C ARG A 215 -0.90 -11.52 22.54
N GLN A 216 -1.52 -11.96 23.62
CA GLN A 216 -1.93 -13.37 23.78
C GLN A 216 -2.74 -13.85 22.58
N TYR A 217 -2.55 -15.12 22.21
CA TYR A 217 -3.21 -15.76 21.06
C TYR A 217 -2.87 -15.12 19.70
N GLY A 218 -1.76 -14.37 19.60
CA GLY A 218 -1.33 -13.73 18.35
C GLY A 218 -2.15 -12.50 17.96
N ALA A 219 -3.04 -12.02 18.84
CA ALA A 219 -3.85 -10.83 18.61
C ALA A 219 -2.95 -9.61 18.35
N PHE A 220 -3.32 -8.81 17.34
CA PHE A 220 -2.66 -7.54 17.05
C PHE A 220 -3.39 -6.41 17.75
N GLU A 221 -2.73 -5.73 18.68
CA GLU A 221 -3.31 -4.61 19.43
C GLU A 221 -3.10 -3.28 18.69
N ILE A 222 -4.19 -2.56 18.48
CA ILE A 222 -4.18 -1.18 17.98
C ILE A 222 -4.52 -0.26 19.14
N HIS A 223 -3.65 0.72 19.39
CA HIS A 223 -3.83 1.72 20.43
C HIS A 223 -4.09 3.09 19.81
N PHE A 224 -5.33 3.57 19.86
CA PHE A 224 -5.72 4.88 19.38
C PHE A 224 -5.33 5.99 20.36
N LEU A 225 -5.03 7.19 19.82
CA LEU A 225 -4.79 8.37 20.65
C LEU A 225 -6.10 9.04 21.11
N GLU A 226 -7.15 8.91 20.30
CA GLU A 226 -8.48 9.47 20.58
C GLU A 226 -9.44 8.36 21.05
N ARG A 227 -10.28 8.68 22.05
CA ARG A 227 -11.18 7.67 22.65
C ARG A 227 -12.29 7.27 21.71
N GLU A 228 -12.81 8.24 20.98
CA GLU A 228 -13.91 8.09 20.04
C GLU A 228 -13.48 7.34 18.77
N ALA A 229 -12.16 7.21 18.53
CA ALA A 229 -11.62 6.50 17.37
C ALA A 229 -11.91 5.00 17.42
N VAL A 230 -11.98 4.38 18.61
CA VAL A 230 -12.31 2.96 18.77
C VAL A 230 -13.68 2.66 18.17
N TYR A 231 -14.70 3.43 18.57
CA TYR A 231 -16.07 3.24 18.07
C TYR A 231 -16.18 3.51 16.58
N ARG A 232 -15.57 4.60 16.07
CA ARG A 232 -15.53 4.91 14.64
C ARG A 232 -14.83 3.80 13.82
N PHE A 233 -13.83 3.15 14.41
CA PHE A 233 -13.12 2.05 13.78
C PHE A 233 -14.01 0.81 13.70
N GLU A 234 -14.70 0.45 14.78
CA GLU A 234 -15.66 -0.67 14.81
C GLU A 234 -16.82 -0.45 13.83
N ASP A 235 -17.40 0.76 13.80
CA ASP A 235 -18.47 1.16 12.88
C ASP A 235 -18.06 1.03 11.40
N THR A 236 -16.76 1.05 11.10
CA THR A 236 -16.25 0.87 9.74
C THR A 236 -16.48 -0.55 9.23
N PHE A 237 -16.50 -1.54 10.14
CA PHE A 237 -16.70 -2.96 9.85
C PHE A 237 -18.13 -3.41 10.12
N TYR A 238 -18.79 -2.81 11.12
CA TYR A 238 -20.16 -3.12 11.53
C TYR A 238 -21.05 -1.89 11.46
N PRO A 239 -21.30 -1.34 10.25
CA PRO A 239 -22.15 -0.16 10.13
C PRO A 239 -23.55 -0.48 10.65
N ALA A 240 -24.11 0.42 11.47
CA ALA A 240 -25.48 0.31 11.92
C ALA A 240 -26.43 0.17 10.72
N PRO A 241 -27.50 -0.66 10.82
CA PRO A 241 -28.48 -0.76 9.76
C PRO A 241 -29.08 0.63 9.51
N SER A 242 -28.96 1.10 8.26
CA SER A 242 -29.55 2.37 7.85
C SER A 242 -31.05 2.32 8.10
N SER A 243 -31.55 3.17 9.00
CA SER A 243 -32.99 3.33 9.21
C SER A 243 -33.69 3.55 7.86
N PRO A 244 -34.74 2.79 7.52
CA PRO A 244 -35.46 3.00 6.27
C PRO A 244 -35.98 4.44 6.26
N GLY A 245 -35.59 5.18 5.23
CA GLY A 245 -35.83 6.61 5.12
C GLY A 245 -37.31 6.95 5.31
N SER A 246 -37.55 8.00 6.10
CA SER A 246 -38.83 8.69 6.13
C SER A 246 -39.12 9.22 4.72
N SER A 247 -39.84 8.41 3.94
CA SER A 247 -40.54 8.87 2.76
C SER A 247 -41.60 9.86 3.22
N ILE A 248 -41.26 11.14 3.14
CA ILE A 248 -42.21 12.24 3.28
C ILE A 248 -43.25 12.05 2.18
N SER A 249 -44.44 11.58 2.58
CA SER A 249 -45.65 11.63 1.79
C SER A 249 -45.97 13.09 1.52
N GLY A 250 -45.69 13.56 0.31
CA GLY A 250 -46.21 14.82 -0.19
C GLY A 250 -47.73 14.68 -0.38
N SER A 251 -48.49 15.16 0.60
CA SER A 251 -49.90 15.48 0.42
C SER A 251 -49.99 16.82 -0.30
N GLU A 252 -50.38 16.82 -1.58
CA GLU A 252 -50.93 18.01 -2.25
C GLU A 252 -52.24 18.43 -1.58
N PRO A 253 -52.43 19.72 -1.25
CA PRO A 253 -53.75 20.28 -1.12
C PRO A 253 -54.19 20.86 -2.47
N ALA A 254 -55.34 20.39 -2.94
CA ALA A 254 -56.12 21.06 -3.97
C ALA A 254 -56.61 22.41 -3.44
N HIS A 255 -56.41 23.49 -4.21
CA HIS A 255 -57.36 24.58 -4.43
C HIS A 255 -56.91 25.43 -5.62
#